data_AF-A0A3B9T135-F1
#
_entry.id   AF-A0A3B9T135-F1
#
_cell.length_a   1.000
_cell.length_b   1.000
_cell.length_c   1.000
_cell.angle_alpha   90.00
_cell.angle_beta   90.00
_cell.angle_gamma   90.00
#
_symmetry.space_group_name_H-M   'P 1'
#
loop_
_entity.id
_entity.type
_entity.pdbx_description
1 polymer ?
#
loop_
_entity_poly.entity_id
_entity_poly.type
_entity_poly.pdbx_seq_one_letter_code
_entity_poly.pdbx_strand_id
1 'polypeptide(L)'
;RSYLNGELSVEECAEYNRNMQALGQVFLQTNVRVPDDPEQDADPYYVGGFRFQPECGLWVLLCAEDEQTMKKCLALFQSLGYSGIGGKRSSGFGRFQAQPEETPAALAGLLKDGDADLYMSLSICLPMETEMETAAEGASYILIRRSGFVASETYAENAQKKNDLHMFAAGSCFKNRFSGDIFDVSVNGSHPVYRYGLPLLISL
;
A
#
# COMPACT_ATOMS: atom_id res chain seq x y z
N ARG A 1 6.13 -15.23 18.07
CA ARG A 1 7.11 -15.73 17.08
C ARG A 1 6.51 -16.83 16.19
N SER A 2 5.54 -17.61 16.68
CA SER A 2 4.87 -18.69 15.92
C SER A 2 4.34 -18.28 14.53
N TYR A 3 3.80 -17.06 14.36
CA TYR A 3 3.42 -16.51 13.04
C TYR A 3 4.59 -16.46 12.05
N LEU A 4 5.73 -15.88 12.45
CA LEU A 4 6.88 -15.71 11.58
C LEU A 4 7.58 -17.04 11.27
N ASN A 5 7.51 -17.98 12.22
CA ASN A 5 8.03 -19.32 12.04
C ASN A 5 7.11 -20.22 11.18
N GLY A 6 5.93 -19.75 10.78
CA GLY A 6 4.94 -20.56 10.05
C GLY A 6 4.30 -21.67 10.89
N GLU A 7 4.32 -21.54 12.22
CA GLU A 7 3.88 -22.56 13.18
C GLU A 7 2.46 -22.33 13.70
N LEU A 8 1.69 -21.42 13.09
CA LEU A 8 0.33 -21.15 13.57
C LEU A 8 -0.64 -22.26 13.23
N SER A 9 -1.42 -22.65 14.24
CA SER A 9 -2.62 -23.45 14.06
C SER A 9 -3.72 -22.67 13.35
N VAL A 10 -4.69 -23.40 12.81
CA VAL A 10 -5.88 -22.82 12.16
C VAL A 10 -6.67 -21.96 13.16
N GLU A 11 -6.76 -22.42 14.40
CA GLU A 11 -7.42 -21.74 15.50
C GLU A 11 -6.76 -20.38 15.81
N GLU A 12 -5.43 -20.35 15.89
CA GLU A 12 -4.68 -19.11 16.11
C GLU A 12 -4.84 -18.15 14.92
N CYS A 13 -4.81 -18.64 13.68
CA CYS A 13 -5.07 -17.81 12.49
C CYS A 13 -6.48 -17.20 12.53
N ALA A 14 -7.49 -17.98 12.92
CA ALA A 14 -8.86 -17.50 13.07
C ALA A 14 -8.98 -16.44 14.18
N GLU A 15 -8.24 -16.59 15.28
CA GLU A 15 -8.18 -15.61 16.35
C GLU A 15 -7.51 -14.30 15.90
N TYR A 16 -6.37 -14.38 15.20
CA TYR A 16 -5.73 -13.20 14.60
C TYR A 16 -6.69 -12.46 13.66
N ASN A 17 -7.42 -13.18 12.81
CA ASN A 17 -8.41 -12.58 11.91
C ASN A 17 -9.57 -11.89 12.68
N ARG A 18 -10.04 -12.48 13.77
CA ARG A 18 -11.04 -11.83 14.65
C ARG A 18 -10.48 -10.56 15.29
N ASN A 19 -9.23 -10.59 15.75
CA ASN A 19 -8.58 -9.41 16.30
C ASN A 19 -8.43 -8.29 15.26
N MET A 20 -8.20 -8.63 13.99
CA MET A 20 -8.19 -7.63 12.91
C MET A 20 -9.57 -6.98 12.70
N GLN A 21 -10.66 -7.71 12.90
CA GLN A 21 -12.01 -7.14 12.89
C GLN A 21 -12.27 -6.20 14.08
N ALA A 22 -11.50 -6.32 15.16
CA ALA A 22 -11.60 -5.40 16.29
C ALA A 22 -10.96 -4.03 16.03
N LEU A 23 -10.12 -3.89 14.99
CA LEU A 23 -9.43 -2.63 14.66
C LEU A 23 -10.34 -1.53 14.12
N GLY A 24 -11.55 -1.88 13.68
CA GLY A 24 -12.47 -0.94 13.08
C GLY A 24 -13.67 -1.62 12.43
N GLN A 25 -14.47 -0.81 11.74
CA GLN A 25 -15.69 -1.27 11.08
C GLN A 25 -15.72 -0.79 9.63
N VAL A 26 -16.02 -1.72 8.74
CA VAL A 26 -16.40 -1.38 7.36
C VAL A 26 -17.81 -0.82 7.39
N PHE A 27 -18.05 0.27 6.68
CA PHE A 27 -19.38 0.82 6.50
C PHE A 27 -19.63 1.13 5.03
N LEU A 28 -20.92 1.20 4.67
CA LEU A 28 -21.38 1.61 3.36
C LEU A 28 -22.29 2.83 3.53
N GLN A 29 -21.97 3.91 2.85
CA GLN A 29 -22.78 5.13 2.84
C GLN A 29 -23.41 5.31 1.46
N THR A 30 -24.72 5.48 1.42
CA THR A 30 -25.43 5.86 0.19
C THR A 30 -25.35 7.37 0.01
N ASN A 31 -24.83 7.78 -1.15
CA ASN A 31 -24.85 9.16 -1.60
C ASN A 31 -25.66 9.25 -2.88
N VAL A 32 -26.02 10.47 -3.28
CA VAL A 32 -26.76 10.72 -4.51
C VAL A 32 -26.01 11.76 -5.32
N ARG A 33 -25.83 11.50 -6.61
CA ARG A 33 -25.43 12.52 -7.57
C ARG A 33 -26.70 13.23 -8.04
N VAL A 34 -26.80 14.52 -7.75
CA VAL A 34 -27.88 15.37 -8.24
C VAL A 34 -27.40 16.06 -9.51
N PRO A 35 -28.00 15.78 -10.68
CA PRO A 35 -27.68 16.48 -11.92
C PRO A 35 -28.08 17.96 -11.86
N ASP A 36 -27.39 18.81 -12.63
CA ASP A 36 -27.78 20.22 -12.78
C ASP A 36 -29.06 20.38 -13.63
N ASP A 37 -29.32 19.41 -14.50
CA ASP A 37 -30.51 19.34 -15.34
C ASP A 37 -31.68 18.73 -14.55
N PRO A 38 -32.77 19.48 -14.29
CA PRO A 38 -33.90 19.00 -13.49
C PRO A 38 -34.73 17.90 -14.16
N GLU A 39 -34.53 17.64 -15.47
CA GLU A 39 -35.16 16.52 -16.17
C GLU A 39 -34.39 15.20 -15.99
N GLN A 40 -33.18 15.25 -15.43
CA GLN A 40 -32.39 14.05 -15.13
C GLN A 40 -32.64 13.58 -13.69
N ASP A 41 -32.97 12.30 -13.57
CA ASP A 41 -33.14 11.66 -12.26
C ASP A 41 -31.84 11.64 -11.46
N ALA A 42 -31.99 11.74 -10.15
CA ALA A 42 -30.87 11.66 -9.23
C ALA A 42 -30.33 10.22 -9.17
N ASP A 43 -29.01 10.07 -9.26
CA ASP A 43 -28.35 8.76 -9.38
C ASP A 43 -27.67 8.36 -8.05
N PRO A 44 -28.19 7.37 -7.32
CA PRO A 44 -27.59 6.92 -6.07
C PRO A 44 -26.33 6.10 -6.32
N TYR A 45 -25.30 6.35 -5.51
CA TYR A 45 -24.06 5.59 -5.51
C TYR A 45 -23.60 5.29 -4.09
N TYR A 46 -22.85 4.20 -3.93
CA TYR A 46 -22.35 3.78 -2.64
C TYR A 46 -20.89 4.18 -2.44
N VAL A 47 -20.58 4.63 -1.23
CA VAL A 47 -19.22 4.88 -0.76
C VAL A 47 -18.92 3.90 0.36
N GLY A 48 -18.04 2.94 0.08
CA GLY A 48 -17.46 2.09 1.11
C GLY A 48 -16.41 2.86 1.90
N GLY A 49 -16.41 2.70 3.21
CA GLY A 49 -15.42 3.29 4.10
C GLY A 49 -14.99 2.32 5.19
N PHE A 50 -13.86 2.63 5.81
CA PHE A 50 -13.39 1.96 7.02
C PHE A 50 -13.26 3.00 8.12
N ARG A 51 -13.79 2.69 9.31
CA ARG A 51 -13.67 3.52 10.49
C ARG A 51 -12.86 2.77 11.54
N PHE A 52 -11.69 3.30 11.89
CA PHE A 52 -10.88 2.76 12.98
C PHE A 52 -11.60 2.93 14.32
N GLN A 53 -11.42 1.96 15.21
CA GLN A 53 -11.75 2.13 16.62
C GLN A 53 -10.85 3.21 17.27
N PRO A 54 -11.21 3.75 18.45
CA PRO A 54 -10.30 4.56 19.23
C PRO A 54 -8.94 3.88 19.41
N GLU A 55 -7.87 4.65 19.31
CA GLU A 55 -6.47 4.18 19.45
C GLU A 55 -6.02 3.16 18.39
N CYS A 56 -6.84 2.90 17.36
CA CYS A 56 -6.46 2.10 16.20
C CYS A 56 -6.12 3.00 15.00
N GLY A 57 -5.18 2.56 14.17
CA GLY A 57 -4.76 3.31 13.00
C GLY A 57 -3.89 2.51 12.06
N LEU A 58 -3.25 3.21 11.13
CA LEU A 58 -2.27 2.63 10.22
C LEU A 58 -0.89 3.14 10.58
N TRP A 59 0.11 2.31 10.32
CA TRP A 59 1.52 2.67 10.41
C TRP A 59 2.21 2.29 9.11
N VAL A 60 3.34 2.92 8.84
CA VAL A 60 4.22 2.62 7.71
C VAL A 60 5.66 2.67 8.18
N LEU A 61 6.51 1.84 7.58
CA LEU A 61 7.96 1.99 7.72
C LEU A 61 8.45 3.01 6.70
N LEU A 62 9.29 3.93 7.18
CA LEU A 62 9.93 4.93 6.36
C LEU A 62 11.44 4.86 6.61
N CYS A 63 12.18 4.60 5.54
CA CYS A 63 13.64 4.60 5.54
C CYS A 63 14.13 5.68 4.57
N ALA A 64 15.19 6.37 4.94
CA ALA A 64 15.85 7.35 4.08
C ALA A 64 17.37 7.19 4.21
N GLU A 65 18.09 7.52 3.15
CA GLU A 65 19.56 7.44 3.12
C GLU A 65 20.21 8.41 4.12
N ASP A 66 19.60 9.57 4.30
CA ASP A 66 20.13 10.64 5.14
C ASP A 66 19.04 11.41 5.90
N GLU A 67 19.46 12.15 6.92
CA GLU A 67 18.56 12.92 7.80
C GLU A 67 17.82 14.05 7.07
N GLN A 68 18.43 14.67 6.05
CA GLN A 68 17.81 15.73 5.28
C GLN A 68 16.66 15.17 4.42
N THR A 69 16.86 14.01 3.81
CA THR A 69 15.82 13.28 3.07
C THR A 69 14.70 12.84 4.01
N MET A 70 15.03 12.29 5.19
CA MET A 70 14.03 11.95 6.20
C MET A 70 13.17 13.16 6.59
N LYS A 71 13.79 14.31 6.88
CA LYS A 71 13.08 15.56 7.21
C LYS A 71 12.10 15.99 6.12
N LYS A 72 12.51 15.89 4.85
CA LYS A 72 11.63 16.19 3.70
C LYS A 72 10.45 15.22 3.66
N CYS A 73 10.68 13.92 3.81
CA CYS A 73 9.62 12.92 3.84
C CYS A 73 8.63 13.18 4.98
N LEU A 74 9.10 13.48 6.19
CA LEU A 74 8.22 13.80 7.33
C LEU A 74 7.36 15.04 7.07
N ALA A 75 7.94 16.09 6.46
CA ALA A 75 7.18 17.28 6.06
C ALA A 75 6.10 16.95 5.01
N LEU A 76 6.40 16.07 4.05
CA LEU A 76 5.43 15.59 3.07
C LEU A 76 4.31 14.78 3.72
N PHE A 77 4.61 13.91 4.68
CA PHE A 77 3.60 13.16 5.45
C PHE A 77 2.68 14.08 6.24
N GLN A 78 3.23 15.12 6.88
CA GLN A 78 2.45 16.12 7.59
C GLN A 78 1.50 16.86 6.64
N SER A 79 2.00 17.31 5.48
CA SER A 79 1.18 17.95 4.45
C SER A 79 0.08 17.02 3.90
N LEU A 80 0.45 15.75 3.65
CA LEU A 80 -0.47 14.72 3.19
C LEU A 80 -1.58 14.44 4.20
N GLY A 81 -1.31 14.55 5.51
CA GLY A 81 -2.30 14.41 6.57
C GLY A 81 -3.50 15.35 6.42
N TYR A 82 -3.27 16.58 5.97
CA TYR A 82 -4.34 17.56 5.70
C TYR A 82 -5.10 17.26 4.40
N SER A 83 -4.37 16.82 3.38
CA SER A 83 -4.92 16.51 2.05
C SER A 83 -5.72 15.21 2.03
N GLY A 84 -5.33 14.25 2.87
CA GLY A 84 -5.87 12.90 2.97
C GLY A 84 -5.35 11.93 1.90
N ILE A 85 -5.46 10.64 2.19
CA ILE A 85 -5.13 9.53 1.30
C ILE A 85 -6.37 8.77 0.84
N GLY A 86 -6.31 8.19 -0.36
CA GLY A 86 -7.40 7.39 -0.91
C GLY A 86 -8.51 8.23 -1.57
N GLY A 87 -9.72 7.68 -1.61
CA GLY A 87 -10.87 8.27 -2.30
C GLY A 87 -11.67 9.24 -1.44
N LYS A 88 -12.55 10.04 -2.08
CA LYS A 88 -13.51 10.95 -1.44
C LYS A 88 -12.90 11.91 -0.40
N ARG A 89 -11.65 12.32 -0.62
CA ARG A 89 -10.89 13.29 0.21
C ARG A 89 -11.64 14.61 0.43
N SER A 90 -12.29 15.13 -0.63
CA SER A 90 -13.10 16.35 -0.55
C SER A 90 -14.34 16.21 0.32
N SER A 91 -14.80 14.98 0.58
CA SER A 91 -15.91 14.66 1.49
C SER A 91 -15.44 14.30 2.90
N GLY A 92 -14.17 14.59 3.24
CA GLY A 92 -13.62 14.43 4.60
C GLY A 92 -12.90 13.10 4.86
N PHE A 93 -12.78 12.21 3.87
CA PHE A 93 -12.14 10.91 4.04
C PHE A 93 -10.61 10.98 3.96
N GLY A 94 -9.95 10.07 4.67
CA GLY A 94 -8.52 9.78 4.49
C GLY A 94 -7.55 10.76 5.13
N ARG A 95 -8.02 11.80 5.81
CA ARG A 95 -7.16 12.69 6.63
C ARG A 95 -6.59 11.93 7.82
N PHE A 96 -5.39 12.32 8.24
CA PHE A 96 -4.70 11.71 9.36
C PHE A 96 -3.71 12.68 10.01
N GLN A 97 -3.22 12.32 11.19
CA GLN A 97 -2.08 12.97 11.84
C GLN A 97 -0.93 11.97 11.86
N ALA A 98 0.20 12.33 11.26
CA ALA A 98 1.40 11.52 11.33
C ALA A 98 2.07 11.70 12.70
N GLN A 99 2.44 10.60 13.33
CA GLN A 99 3.25 10.56 14.55
C GLN A 99 4.50 9.74 14.25
N PRO A 100 5.66 10.39 14.04
CA PRO A 100 6.91 9.68 13.82
C PRO A 100 7.32 8.96 15.11
N GLU A 101 7.63 7.67 15.00
CA GLU A 101 8.15 6.87 16.10
C GLU A 101 9.36 6.06 15.63
N GLU A 102 10.25 5.74 16.57
CA GLU A 102 11.36 4.85 16.32
C GLU A 102 10.85 3.43 16.05
N THR A 103 11.49 2.74 15.10
CA THR A 103 11.11 1.36 14.78
C THR A 103 11.38 0.46 16.00
N PRO A 104 10.42 -0.36 16.45
CA PRO A 104 10.63 -1.26 17.58
C PRO A 104 11.85 -2.16 17.37
N ALA A 105 12.69 -2.34 18.39
CA ALA A 105 13.95 -3.07 18.27
C ALA A 105 13.79 -4.49 17.70
N ALA A 106 12.67 -5.15 18.01
CA ALA A 106 12.34 -6.47 17.45
C ALA A 106 12.16 -6.43 15.93
N LEU A 107 11.46 -5.42 15.40
CA LEU A 107 11.26 -5.22 13.97
C LEU A 107 12.54 -4.72 13.29
N ALA A 108 13.25 -3.79 13.94
CA ALA A 108 14.55 -3.31 13.47
C ALA A 108 15.57 -4.46 13.33
N GLY A 109 15.51 -5.47 14.20
CA GLY A 109 16.34 -6.67 14.09
C GLY A 109 16.05 -7.50 12.83
N LEU A 110 14.78 -7.60 12.42
CA LEU A 110 14.34 -8.35 11.23
C LEU A 110 14.62 -7.61 9.91
N LEU A 111 14.71 -6.28 9.98
CA LEU A 111 15.02 -5.41 8.83
C LEU A 111 16.52 -5.33 8.51
N LYS A 112 17.38 -5.84 9.40
CA LYS A 112 18.83 -5.82 9.17
C LYS A 112 19.16 -6.78 8.04
N ASP A 113 20.06 -6.34 7.17
CA ASP A 113 20.68 -7.18 6.15
C ASP A 113 21.51 -8.27 6.82
N GLY A 114 20.90 -9.44 6.98
CA GLY A 114 21.55 -10.67 7.42
C GLY A 114 21.17 -11.81 6.49
N ASP A 115 22.08 -12.77 6.35
CA ASP A 115 21.80 -14.00 5.61
C ASP A 115 20.67 -14.77 6.31
N ALA A 116 19.56 -14.93 5.59
CA ALA A 116 18.42 -15.76 5.97
C ALA A 116 18.07 -16.68 4.80
N ASP A 117 17.50 -17.84 5.13
CA ASP A 117 17.05 -18.81 4.12
C ASP A 117 15.80 -18.33 3.37
N LEU A 118 15.03 -17.42 3.99
CA LEU A 118 13.79 -16.89 3.46
C LEU A 118 13.59 -15.43 3.89
N TYR A 119 13.05 -14.63 2.98
CA TYR A 119 12.73 -13.22 3.21
C TYR A 119 11.26 -12.97 2.91
N MET A 120 10.56 -12.23 3.77
CA MET A 120 9.18 -11.79 3.53
C MET A 120 9.14 -10.32 3.14
N SER A 121 8.41 -9.97 2.07
CA SER A 121 8.19 -8.57 1.71
C SER A 121 7.08 -7.93 2.55
N LEU A 122 7.36 -6.78 3.16
CA LEU A 122 6.39 -5.91 3.82
C LEU A 122 5.74 -4.91 2.86
N SER A 123 6.25 -4.80 1.62
CA SER A 123 5.70 -3.94 0.57
C SER A 123 5.13 -4.77 -0.59
N ILE A 124 4.28 -4.13 -1.39
CA ILE A 124 3.97 -4.62 -2.73
C ILE A 124 5.20 -4.35 -3.59
N CYS A 125 5.71 -5.39 -4.25
CA CYS A 125 6.96 -5.32 -4.97
C CYS A 125 6.91 -6.07 -6.29
N LEU A 126 7.82 -5.72 -7.19
CA LEU A 126 7.96 -6.33 -8.50
C LEU A 126 9.46 -6.34 -8.85
N PRO A 127 10.10 -7.52 -9.02
CA PRO A 127 11.47 -7.61 -9.49
C PRO A 127 11.61 -6.99 -10.86
N MET A 128 12.81 -6.52 -11.18
CA MET A 128 13.15 -6.20 -12.57
C MET A 128 13.04 -7.45 -13.44
N GLU A 129 12.87 -7.28 -14.76
CA GLU A 129 12.82 -8.40 -15.70
C GLU A 129 14.04 -9.32 -15.57
N THR A 130 15.23 -8.73 -15.38
CA THR A 130 16.49 -9.44 -15.19
C THR A 130 16.61 -10.17 -13.84
N GLU A 131 15.77 -9.83 -12.86
CA GLU A 131 15.75 -10.44 -11.53
C GLU A 131 14.61 -11.47 -11.39
N MET A 132 13.64 -11.48 -12.32
CA MET A 132 12.36 -12.18 -12.17
C MET A 132 12.52 -13.69 -11.96
N GLU A 133 13.30 -14.36 -12.80
CA GLU A 133 13.50 -15.81 -12.73
C GLU A 133 14.10 -16.20 -11.37
N THR A 134 15.17 -15.51 -10.96
CA THR A 134 15.86 -15.73 -9.69
C THR A 134 14.95 -15.42 -8.50
N ALA A 135 14.20 -14.31 -8.54
CA ALA A 135 13.29 -13.93 -7.47
C ALA A 135 12.15 -14.94 -7.29
N ALA A 136 11.60 -15.48 -8.37
CA ALA A 136 10.51 -16.45 -8.34
C ALA A 136 10.97 -17.86 -7.90
N GLU A 137 12.26 -18.17 -7.99
CA GLU A 137 12.79 -19.49 -7.64
C GLU A 137 12.56 -19.81 -6.15
N GLY A 138 11.70 -20.81 -5.90
CA GLY A 138 11.35 -21.24 -4.55
C GLY A 138 10.56 -20.22 -3.73
N ALA A 139 9.97 -19.20 -4.38
CA ALA A 139 9.16 -18.19 -3.73
C ALA A 139 7.72 -18.68 -3.45
N SER A 140 7.10 -18.13 -2.41
CA SER A 140 5.70 -18.34 -2.05
C SER A 140 4.99 -17.00 -2.04
N TYR A 141 4.11 -16.76 -3.00
CA TYR A 141 3.57 -15.42 -3.25
C TYR A 141 2.13 -15.42 -3.71
N ILE A 142 1.50 -14.25 -3.57
CA ILE A 142 0.22 -13.92 -4.21
C ILE A 142 0.49 -12.81 -5.22
N LEU A 143 0.04 -13.00 -6.47
CA LEU A 143 0.04 -11.95 -7.47
C LEU A 143 -1.20 -11.08 -7.34
N ILE A 144 -0.99 -9.77 -7.25
CA ILE A 144 -2.05 -8.78 -7.24
C ILE A 144 -1.94 -7.86 -8.44
N ARG A 145 -3.09 -7.54 -9.04
CA ARG A 145 -3.17 -6.57 -10.12
C ARG A 145 -3.30 -5.16 -9.55
N ARG A 146 -2.44 -4.25 -9.99
CA ARG A 146 -2.47 -2.82 -9.69
C ARG A 146 -2.86 -2.07 -10.94
N SER A 147 -4.09 -1.56 -10.95
CA SER A 147 -4.68 -0.80 -12.04
C SER A 147 -5.17 0.56 -11.56
N GLY A 148 -5.72 1.36 -12.47
CA GLY A 148 -6.51 2.55 -12.11
C GLY A 148 -6.38 3.66 -13.14
N PHE A 149 -6.79 4.86 -12.75
CA PHE A 149 -6.66 6.06 -13.58
C PHE A 149 -5.51 6.93 -13.07
N VAL A 150 -5.01 7.80 -13.95
CA VAL A 150 -4.04 8.83 -13.58
C VAL A 150 -4.77 9.98 -12.90
N ALA A 151 -4.38 10.29 -11.66
CA ALA A 151 -4.93 11.42 -10.91
C ALA A 151 -4.09 12.67 -11.18
N SER A 152 -4.27 13.27 -12.35
CA SER A 152 -3.59 14.51 -12.76
C SER A 152 -4.47 15.24 -13.77
N GLU A 153 -4.71 16.53 -13.54
CA GLU A 153 -5.50 17.40 -14.42
C GLU A 153 -4.76 17.77 -15.70
N THR A 154 -3.42 17.62 -15.72
CA THR A 154 -2.57 18.01 -16.85
C THR A 154 -2.07 16.83 -17.66
N TYR A 155 -2.41 15.59 -17.27
CA TYR A 155 -1.90 14.38 -17.92
C TYR A 155 -2.47 14.17 -19.33
N ALA A 156 -3.77 14.37 -19.50
CA ALA A 156 -4.48 14.20 -20.77
C ALA A 156 -5.82 14.96 -20.71
N GLU A 157 -6.43 15.22 -21.88
CA GLU A 157 -7.73 15.90 -21.98
C GLU A 157 -8.87 15.16 -21.26
N ASN A 158 -8.84 13.82 -21.32
CA ASN A 158 -9.82 12.95 -20.69
C ASN A 158 -9.16 12.01 -19.69
N ALA A 159 -9.93 11.54 -18.70
CA ALA A 159 -9.43 10.58 -17.71
C ALA A 159 -8.82 9.34 -18.38
N GLN A 160 -7.50 9.15 -18.20
CA GLN A 160 -6.77 8.03 -18.80
C GLN A 160 -6.51 6.93 -17.78
N LYS A 161 -6.77 5.69 -18.22
CA LYS A 161 -6.36 4.50 -17.48
C LYS A 161 -4.86 4.30 -17.69
N LYS A 162 -4.11 4.13 -16.59
CA LYS A 162 -2.68 3.78 -16.65
C LYS A 162 -2.50 2.29 -16.88
N ASN A 163 -1.32 1.90 -17.36
CA ASN A 163 -0.99 0.49 -17.57
C ASN A 163 -1.11 -0.31 -16.27
N ASP A 164 -1.64 -1.52 -16.40
CA ASP A 164 -1.81 -2.42 -15.26
C ASP A 164 -0.50 -3.16 -15.00
N LEU A 165 -0.15 -3.35 -13.72
CA LEU A 165 0.98 -4.19 -13.31
C LEU A 165 0.49 -5.35 -12.45
N HIS A 166 1.07 -6.53 -12.65
CA HIS A 166 0.92 -7.65 -11.72
C HIS A 166 2.16 -7.66 -10.83
N MET A 167 1.95 -7.60 -9.51
CA MET A 167 3.01 -7.43 -8.52
C MET A 167 2.84 -8.45 -7.42
N PHE A 168 3.91 -8.78 -6.71
CA PHE A 168 3.84 -9.60 -5.52
C PHE A 168 3.20 -8.81 -4.36
N ALA A 169 2.23 -9.42 -3.69
CA ALA A 169 1.60 -8.85 -2.51
C ALA A 169 2.57 -8.78 -1.34
N ALA A 170 2.34 -7.83 -0.42
CA ALA A 170 2.98 -7.88 0.90
C ALA A 170 2.62 -9.20 1.60
N GLY A 171 3.59 -9.79 2.30
CA GLY A 171 3.54 -11.15 2.85
C GLY A 171 4.13 -12.22 1.92
N SER A 172 4.41 -11.90 0.65
CA SER A 172 5.11 -12.82 -0.25
C SER A 172 6.52 -13.10 0.25
N CYS A 173 6.95 -14.36 0.15
CA CYS A 173 8.23 -14.85 0.67
C CYS A 173 9.14 -15.33 -0.46
N PHE A 174 10.43 -15.03 -0.37
CA PHE A 174 11.43 -15.24 -1.41
C PHE A 174 12.70 -15.84 -0.80
N LYS A 175 13.32 -16.80 -1.48
CA LYS A 175 14.66 -17.30 -1.12
C LYS A 175 15.75 -16.32 -1.55
N ASN A 176 15.56 -15.73 -2.72
CA ASN A 176 16.50 -14.80 -3.32
C ASN A 176 16.00 -13.37 -3.18
N ARG A 177 16.88 -12.47 -2.70
CA ARG A 177 16.62 -11.04 -2.66
C ARG A 177 16.68 -10.46 -4.07
N PHE A 178 15.94 -9.39 -4.29
CA PHE A 178 15.93 -8.60 -5.52
C PHE A 178 15.74 -7.13 -5.17
N SER A 179 16.07 -6.25 -6.11
CA SER A 179 16.03 -4.80 -5.88
C SER A 179 14.69 -4.20 -6.29
N GLY A 180 14.04 -4.77 -7.30
CA GLY A 180 12.81 -4.23 -7.88
C GLY A 180 13.04 -2.87 -8.53
N ASP A 181 11.97 -2.16 -8.88
CA ASP A 181 12.09 -0.85 -9.53
C ASP A 181 10.90 0.08 -9.26
N ILE A 182 11.03 1.33 -9.74
CA ILE A 182 9.95 2.29 -9.91
C ILE A 182 9.52 2.28 -11.37
N PHE A 183 8.44 1.55 -11.65
CA PHE A 183 7.96 1.32 -13.02
C PHE A 183 7.16 2.51 -13.54
N ASP A 184 7.48 2.97 -14.75
CA ASP A 184 6.60 3.90 -15.47
C ASP A 184 5.40 3.14 -16.06
N VAL A 185 4.21 3.49 -15.58
CA VAL A 185 2.93 2.94 -16.03
C VAL A 185 2.14 3.96 -16.86
N SER A 186 2.80 5.04 -17.30
CA SER A 186 2.21 5.98 -18.25
C SER A 186 1.87 5.29 -19.57
N VAL A 187 0.90 5.88 -20.26
CA VAL A 187 0.54 5.54 -21.64
C VAL A 187 0.89 6.76 -22.49
N ASN A 188 -0.07 7.40 -23.15
CA ASN A 188 0.15 8.53 -24.06
C ASN A 188 -0.21 9.87 -23.39
N GLY A 189 0.32 10.13 -22.18
CA GLY A 189 0.08 11.38 -21.46
C GLY A 189 1.26 12.33 -21.47
N SER A 190 1.09 13.50 -20.87
CA SER A 190 2.05 14.61 -20.91
C SER A 190 3.27 14.44 -20.00
N HIS A 191 3.25 13.51 -19.05
CA HIS A 191 4.31 13.27 -18.07
C HIS A 191 4.33 11.80 -17.62
N PRO A 192 5.44 11.27 -17.10
CA PRO A 192 5.49 9.89 -16.61
C PRO A 192 4.58 9.67 -15.39
N VAL A 193 4.21 8.40 -15.15
CA VAL A 193 3.36 8.00 -14.03
C VAL A 193 3.97 6.79 -13.36
N TYR A 194 4.46 6.99 -12.14
CA TYR A 194 5.27 5.97 -11.48
C TYR A 194 4.49 5.03 -10.58
N ARG A 195 4.95 3.78 -10.55
CA ARG A 195 4.55 2.77 -9.58
C ARG A 195 5.76 2.25 -8.81
N TYR A 196 5.72 2.49 -7.51
CA TYR A 196 6.70 1.98 -6.57
C TYR A 196 6.58 0.45 -6.47
N GLY A 197 7.64 -0.27 -6.83
CA GLY A 197 7.73 -1.73 -6.77
C GLY A 197 8.96 -2.22 -6.01
N LEU A 198 9.61 -1.37 -5.21
CA LEU A 198 10.77 -1.75 -4.40
C LEU A 198 10.33 -2.63 -3.22
N PRO A 199 11.02 -3.75 -2.96
CA PRO A 199 10.73 -4.61 -1.83
C PRO A 199 11.29 -4.03 -0.53
N LEU A 200 10.49 -4.11 0.53
CA LEU A 200 10.97 -3.93 1.91
C LEU A 200 10.99 -5.30 2.56
N LEU A 201 12.16 -5.93 2.64
CA LEU A 201 12.29 -7.31 3.09
C LEU A 201 12.58 -7.39 4.59
N ILE A 202 12.03 -8.41 5.24
CA ILE A 202 12.45 -8.89 6.55
C ILE A 202 12.95 -10.33 6.45
N SER A 203 13.96 -10.66 7.24
CA SER A 203 14.46 -12.02 7.38
C SER A 203 13.49 -12.88 8.20
N LEU A 204 13.26 -14.13 7.75
CA LEU A 204 12.51 -15.16 8.47
C LEU A 204 13.42 -16.22 9.06
#